data_AF-A0A952DV00-F1
#
_entry.id   AF-A0A952DV00-F1
#
_cell.length_a   1.000
_cell.length_b   1.000
_cell.length_c   1.000
_cell.angle_alpha   90.00
_cell.angle_beta   90.00
_cell.angle_gamma   90.00
#
_symmetry.space_group_name_H-M   'P 1'
#
loop_
_entity.id
_entity.type
_entity.pdbx_description
1 polymer ?
#
loop_
_entity_poly.entity_id
_entity_poly.type
_entity_poly.pdbx_seq_one_letter_code
_entity_poly.pdbx_strand_id
1 'polypeptide(L)'
;DIKKGNDTVRFFNTHLQSMYLGLQMTEEAMADVFIKDELDFLTKNLDKYSRLKHYDKQHIKQAKVAKAALNKSKHPFIFCADLNSVPSSYTYHILRKGLQDAFIKKGFGVEATYSEISPTLRIDVVFTDKNIQPLQYYSPRFLASDHYPVIVDVKIKKE
;
A
#
# COMPACT_ATOMS: atom_id res chain seq x y z
N ASP A 1 17.71 0.51 -6.04
CA ASP A 1 18.22 -0.74 -6.62
C ASP A 1 19.31 -1.32 -5.73
N ILE A 2 19.42 -2.64 -5.65
CA ILE A 2 20.45 -3.36 -4.90
C ILE A 2 21.12 -4.38 -5.82
N LYS A 3 22.45 -4.33 -5.90
CA LYS A 3 23.26 -5.30 -6.66
C LYS A 3 23.44 -6.58 -5.85
N LYS A 4 23.18 -7.74 -6.46
CA LYS A 4 23.39 -9.07 -5.87
C LYS A 4 24.20 -9.94 -6.84
N GLY A 5 25.50 -10.05 -6.60
CA GLY A 5 26.42 -10.69 -7.54
C GLY A 5 26.45 -9.91 -8.86
N ASN A 6 26.11 -10.57 -9.96
CA ASN A 6 26.02 -9.96 -11.30
C ASN A 6 24.61 -9.47 -11.66
N ASP A 7 23.64 -9.66 -10.78
CA ASP A 7 22.24 -9.27 -11.01
C ASP A 7 21.86 -8.03 -10.17
N THR A 8 20.76 -7.37 -10.53
CA THR A 8 20.21 -6.20 -9.84
C THR A 8 18.76 -6.43 -9.49
N VAL A 9 18.39 -6.20 -8.22
CA VAL A 9 17.00 -6.20 -7.78
C VAL A 9 16.55 -4.79 -7.48
N ARG A 10 15.40 -4.40 -8.03
CA ARG A 10 14.79 -3.10 -7.79
C ARG A 10 13.78 -3.16 -6.65
N PHE A 11 13.75 -2.11 -5.86
CA PHE A 11 12.76 -1.92 -4.81
C PHE A 11 11.94 -0.69 -5.14
N PHE A 12 10.62 -0.86 -5.19
CA PHE A 12 9.67 0.23 -5.25
C PHE A 12 8.98 0.32 -3.89
N ASN A 13 8.89 1.53 -3.35
CA ASN A 13 8.12 1.81 -2.15
C ASN A 13 7.20 2.99 -2.44
N THR A 14 5.94 2.89 -2.04
CA THR A 14 4.99 4.02 -2.14
C THR A 14 3.98 3.97 -1.01
N HIS A 15 3.39 5.09 -0.68
CA HIS A 15 2.14 5.15 0.07
C HIS A 15 1.10 5.86 -0.80
N LEU A 16 -0.13 5.38 -0.82
CA LEU A 16 -1.25 6.12 -1.40
C LEU A 16 -1.78 7.12 -0.38
N GLN A 17 -2.46 8.16 -0.86
CA GLN A 17 -2.95 9.25 -0.03
C GLN A 17 -3.85 8.73 1.10
N SER A 18 -3.78 9.34 2.27
CA SER A 18 -4.65 8.96 3.38
C SER A 18 -6.11 9.27 3.05
N MET A 19 -7.04 8.47 3.58
CA MET A 19 -8.48 8.69 3.38
C MET A 19 -9.10 9.62 4.43
N TYR A 20 -8.33 9.97 5.47
CA TYR A 20 -8.72 10.85 6.57
C TYR A 20 -10.04 10.46 7.25
N LEU A 21 -10.34 9.16 7.33
CA LEU A 21 -11.61 8.66 7.89
C LEU A 21 -11.74 8.94 9.39
N GLY A 22 -10.63 9.13 10.09
CA GLY A 22 -10.56 9.46 11.51
C GLY A 22 -9.99 10.85 11.81
N LEU A 23 -10.06 11.79 10.85
CA LEU A 23 -9.45 13.12 11.02
C LEU A 23 -10.07 13.86 12.22
N GLN A 24 -9.24 14.20 13.19
CA GLN A 24 -9.59 14.98 14.37
C GLN A 24 -8.66 16.20 14.41
N MET A 25 -8.98 17.21 13.61
CA MET A 25 -8.25 18.48 13.55
C MET A 25 -9.26 19.64 13.54
N THR A 26 -8.88 20.79 14.09
CA THR A 26 -9.67 22.03 13.93
C THR A 26 -9.51 22.55 12.50
N GLU A 27 -10.43 23.40 12.05
CA GLU A 27 -10.36 23.97 10.70
C GLU A 27 -9.09 24.81 10.50
N GLU A 28 -8.64 25.53 11.53
CA GLU A 28 -7.39 26.28 11.51
C GLU A 28 -6.19 25.36 11.32
N ALA A 29 -6.11 24.28 12.10
CA ALA A 29 -5.03 23.30 11.99
C ALA A 29 -5.06 22.58 10.62
N MET A 30 -6.25 22.35 10.06
CA MET A 30 -6.40 21.79 8.72
C MET A 30 -5.90 22.75 7.64
N ALA A 31 -6.13 24.06 7.80
CA ALA A 31 -5.69 25.06 6.84
C ALA A 31 -4.15 25.17 6.73
N ASP A 32 -3.43 24.81 7.79
CA ASP A 32 -1.97 24.77 7.80
C ASP A 32 -1.39 23.52 7.11
N VAL A 33 -2.16 22.44 6.98
CA VAL A 33 -1.69 21.14 6.48
C VAL A 33 -2.18 20.84 5.06
N PHE A 34 -3.42 21.22 4.75
CA PHE A 34 -4.08 20.85 3.50
C PHE A 34 -4.10 22.00 2.49
N ILE A 35 -3.89 21.67 1.22
CA ILE A 35 -4.11 22.63 0.14
C ILE A 35 -5.59 23.02 0.06
N LYS A 36 -5.87 24.20 -0.50
CA LYS A 36 -7.22 24.79 -0.55
C LYS A 36 -8.32 23.82 -1.01
N ASP A 37 -8.09 23.08 -2.09
CA ASP A 37 -9.11 22.17 -2.64
C ASP A 37 -9.36 20.96 -1.73
N GLU A 38 -8.32 20.45 -1.07
CA GLU A 38 -8.44 19.33 -0.13
C GLU A 38 -9.07 19.79 1.19
N LEU A 39 -8.70 20.98 1.68
CA LEU A 39 -9.32 21.62 2.83
C LEU A 39 -10.83 21.83 2.58
N ASP A 40 -11.21 22.40 1.44
CA ASP A 40 -12.61 22.64 1.06
C ASP A 40 -13.39 21.31 0.99
N PHE A 41 -12.78 20.25 0.45
CA PHE A 41 -13.39 18.93 0.44
C PHE A 41 -13.56 18.36 1.85
N LEU A 42 -12.51 18.37 2.67
CA LEU A 42 -12.51 17.72 3.99
C LEU A 42 -13.44 18.42 4.99
N THR A 43 -13.56 19.75 4.91
CA THR A 43 -14.47 20.56 5.75
C THR A 43 -15.94 20.36 5.36
N LYS A 44 -16.25 20.22 4.06
CA LYS A 44 -17.62 19.97 3.57
C LYS A 44 -18.08 18.52 3.68
N ASN A 45 -17.14 17.56 3.76
CA ASN A 45 -17.44 16.13 3.75
C ASN A 45 -16.92 15.49 5.04
N LEU A 46 -17.65 15.70 6.13
CA LEU A 46 -17.29 15.18 7.46
C LEU A 46 -17.56 13.68 7.60
N ASP A 47 -18.44 13.10 6.77
CA ASP A 47 -18.79 11.70 6.86
C ASP A 47 -17.76 10.76 6.20
N LYS A 48 -17.56 9.59 6.80
CA LYS A 48 -16.58 8.59 6.35
C LYS A 48 -16.89 8.05 4.96
N TYR A 49 -18.16 7.97 4.57
CA TYR A 49 -18.55 7.38 3.29
C TYR A 49 -18.20 8.29 2.11
N SER A 50 -18.47 9.58 2.21
CA SER A 50 -18.10 10.58 1.19
C SER A 50 -16.59 10.65 1.01
N ARG A 51 -15.83 10.62 2.12
CA ARG A 51 -14.36 10.53 2.09
C ARG A 51 -13.90 9.24 1.41
N LEU A 52 -14.41 8.08 1.83
CA LEU A 52 -14.07 6.78 1.23
C LEU A 52 -14.27 6.80 -0.29
N LYS A 53 -15.45 7.22 -0.75
CA LYS A 53 -15.81 7.29 -2.18
C LYS A 53 -14.93 8.27 -2.96
N HIS A 54 -14.55 9.38 -2.35
CA HIS A 54 -13.64 10.35 -2.97
C HIS A 54 -12.24 9.75 -3.13
N TYR A 55 -11.64 9.30 -2.03
CA TYR A 55 -10.26 8.83 -2.01
C TYR A 55 -10.07 7.53 -2.79
N ASP A 56 -11.06 6.62 -2.81
CA ASP A 56 -11.03 5.44 -3.70
C ASP A 56 -10.80 5.83 -5.17
N LYS A 57 -11.45 6.90 -5.64
CA LYS A 57 -11.24 7.39 -7.02
C LYS A 57 -9.84 7.96 -7.21
N GLN A 58 -9.27 8.62 -6.21
CA GLN A 58 -7.90 9.15 -6.28
C GLN A 58 -6.86 8.02 -6.25
N HIS A 59 -7.07 7.02 -5.40
CA HIS A 59 -6.21 5.84 -5.32
C HIS A 59 -6.15 5.10 -6.66
N ILE A 60 -7.25 5.02 -7.40
CA ILE A 60 -7.26 4.42 -8.75
C ILE A 60 -6.33 5.21 -9.70
N LYS A 61 -6.31 6.55 -9.63
CA LYS A 61 -5.42 7.37 -10.46
C LYS A 61 -3.96 7.17 -10.04
N GLN A 62 -3.66 7.21 -8.74
CA GLN A 62 -2.32 6.99 -8.20
C GLN A 62 -1.80 5.58 -8.54
N ALA A 63 -2.65 4.56 -8.42
CA ALA A 63 -2.36 3.19 -8.79
C ALA A 63 -1.98 3.04 -10.26
N LYS A 64 -2.66 3.74 -11.17
CA LYS A 64 -2.30 3.74 -12.61
C LYS A 64 -0.92 4.34 -12.84
N VAL A 65 -0.58 5.43 -12.17
CA VAL A 65 0.75 6.07 -12.26
C VAL A 65 1.83 5.13 -11.72
N ALA A 66 1.64 4.60 -10.50
CA ALA A 66 2.56 3.64 -9.91
C ALA A 66 2.71 2.40 -10.80
N LYS A 67 1.60 1.83 -11.32
CA LYS A 67 1.64 0.67 -12.21
C LYS A 67 2.41 0.94 -13.50
N ALA A 68 2.28 2.14 -14.07
CA ALA A 68 3.06 2.53 -15.24
C ALA A 68 4.56 2.57 -14.94
N ALA A 69 4.97 3.00 -13.75
CA ALA A 69 6.37 2.96 -13.31
C ALA A 69 6.86 1.52 -13.09
N LEU A 70 6.07 0.68 -12.42
CA LEU A 70 6.39 -0.74 -12.20
C LEU A 70 6.60 -1.49 -13.52
N ASN A 71 5.73 -1.27 -14.50
CA ASN A 71 5.80 -1.94 -15.81
C ASN A 71 7.01 -1.50 -16.67
N LYS A 72 7.66 -0.38 -16.34
CA LYS A 72 8.88 0.08 -17.02
C LYS A 72 10.15 -0.54 -16.44
N SER A 73 10.05 -1.27 -15.33
CA SER A 73 11.22 -1.90 -14.72
C SER A 73 11.82 -2.96 -15.65
N LYS A 74 13.13 -2.87 -15.90
CA LYS A 74 13.91 -3.89 -16.64
C LYS A 74 14.55 -4.93 -15.73
N HIS A 75 14.46 -4.75 -14.41
CA HIS A 75 15.00 -5.64 -13.39
C HIS A 75 13.87 -6.33 -12.64
N PRO A 76 14.07 -7.57 -12.17
CA PRO A 76 13.21 -8.17 -11.15
C PRO A 76 13.05 -7.20 -9.98
N PHE A 77 11.83 -7.06 -9.47
CA PHE A 77 11.55 -6.08 -8.44
C PHE A 77 10.60 -6.56 -7.34
N ILE A 78 10.72 -5.88 -6.21
CA ILE A 78 9.83 -5.98 -5.06
C ILE A 78 9.13 -4.63 -4.93
N PHE A 79 7.82 -4.66 -4.75
CA PHE A 79 6.98 -3.49 -4.56
C PHE A 79 6.31 -3.56 -3.19
N CYS A 80 6.71 -2.66 -2.29
CA CYS A 80 6.11 -2.48 -0.99
C CYS A 80 5.20 -1.26 -1.04
N ALA A 81 4.01 -1.34 -0.44
CA ALA A 81 3.15 -0.17 -0.38
C ALA A 81 2.14 -0.20 0.76
N ASP A 82 1.87 0.97 1.34
CA ASP A 82 0.58 1.27 1.96
C ASP A 82 -0.39 1.71 0.86
N LEU A 83 -1.42 0.92 0.59
CA LEU A 83 -2.40 1.22 -0.45
C LEU A 83 -3.54 2.10 0.04
N ASN A 84 -3.70 2.29 1.36
CA ASN A 84 -4.92 2.83 1.97
C ASN A 84 -6.21 2.23 1.34
N SER A 85 -6.13 0.98 0.87
CA SER A 85 -7.17 0.31 0.09
C SER A 85 -7.10 -1.19 0.35
N VAL A 86 -8.27 -1.82 0.51
CA VAL A 86 -8.38 -3.24 0.86
C VAL A 86 -8.06 -4.18 -0.31
N PRO A 87 -7.78 -5.48 -0.07
CA PRO A 87 -7.42 -6.43 -1.13
C PRO A 87 -8.53 -6.70 -2.16
N SER A 88 -9.78 -6.34 -1.84
CA SER A 88 -10.93 -6.41 -2.77
C SER A 88 -11.10 -5.14 -3.62
N SER A 89 -10.27 -4.11 -3.42
CA SER A 89 -10.38 -2.84 -4.12
C SER A 89 -9.83 -2.90 -5.56
N TYR A 90 -10.35 -2.03 -6.43
CA TYR A 90 -9.82 -1.90 -7.80
C TYR A 90 -8.35 -1.43 -7.81
N THR A 91 -7.98 -0.55 -6.88
CA THR A 91 -6.60 -0.10 -6.62
C THR A 91 -5.65 -1.28 -6.43
N TYR A 92 -6.00 -2.20 -5.53
CA TYR A 92 -5.22 -3.42 -5.29
C TYR A 92 -5.08 -4.25 -6.56
N HIS A 93 -6.19 -4.47 -7.29
CA HIS A 93 -6.16 -5.28 -8.52
C HIS A 93 -5.32 -4.66 -9.64
N ILE A 94 -5.31 -3.33 -9.80
CA ILE A 94 -4.43 -2.62 -10.74
C ILE A 94 -2.96 -2.92 -10.43
N LEU A 95 -2.56 -2.70 -9.18
CA LEU A 95 -1.15 -2.80 -8.77
C LEU A 95 -0.67 -4.24 -8.76
N ARG A 96 -1.49 -5.16 -8.26
CA ARG A 96 -1.18 -6.59 -8.19
C ARG A 96 -1.11 -7.27 -9.58
N LYS A 97 -1.72 -6.71 -10.62
CA LYS A 97 -1.81 -7.34 -11.94
C LYS A 97 -0.42 -7.75 -12.47
N GLY A 98 -0.22 -9.06 -12.69
CA GLY A 98 1.04 -9.62 -13.17
C GLY A 98 2.10 -9.91 -12.10
N LEU A 99 1.84 -9.52 -10.83
CA LEU A 99 2.72 -9.73 -9.69
C LEU A 99 2.16 -10.81 -8.75
N GLN A 100 3.00 -11.27 -7.83
CA GLN A 100 2.63 -12.16 -6.74
C GLN A 100 2.38 -11.33 -5.48
N ASP A 101 1.27 -11.56 -4.77
CA ASP A 101 1.10 -11.04 -3.40
C ASP A 101 1.75 -12.03 -2.43
N ALA A 102 2.73 -11.57 -1.65
CA ALA A 102 3.44 -12.39 -0.68
C ALA A 102 2.51 -13.01 0.38
N PHE A 103 1.48 -12.29 0.83
CA PHE A 103 0.50 -12.82 1.78
C PHE A 103 -0.31 -13.95 1.14
N ILE A 104 -0.78 -13.78 -0.10
CA ILE A 104 -1.51 -14.85 -0.81
C ILE A 104 -0.62 -16.07 -1.04
N LYS A 105 0.70 -15.89 -1.16
CA LYS A 105 1.65 -16.99 -1.34
C LYS A 105 2.04 -17.69 -0.06
N LYS A 106 2.16 -16.97 1.06
CA LYS A 106 2.83 -17.44 2.29
C LYS A 106 2.20 -17.01 3.61
N GLY A 107 1.23 -16.09 3.59
CA GLY A 107 0.45 -15.72 4.76
C GLY A 107 -0.59 -16.77 5.11
N PHE A 108 -1.23 -16.62 6.27
CA PHE A 108 -2.23 -17.54 6.78
C PHE A 108 -3.36 -16.80 7.50
N GLY A 109 -4.60 -17.27 7.31
CA GLY A 109 -5.77 -16.77 8.02
C GLY A 109 -6.10 -15.30 7.70
N VAL A 110 -6.46 -14.55 8.74
CA VAL A 110 -6.79 -13.12 8.65
C VAL A 110 -5.70 -12.34 9.36
N GLU A 111 -5.02 -11.47 8.61
CA GLU A 111 -3.89 -10.70 9.11
C GLU A 111 -4.10 -9.22 8.80
N ALA A 112 -4.16 -8.41 9.86
CA ALA A 112 -4.27 -6.96 9.74
C ALA A 112 -2.88 -6.33 9.64
N THR A 113 -2.81 -5.20 8.95
CA THR A 113 -1.62 -4.35 8.88
C THR A 113 -1.89 -2.95 9.41
N TYR A 114 -3.14 -2.64 9.75
CA TYR A 114 -3.55 -1.35 10.31
C TYR A 114 -4.46 -1.56 11.51
N SER A 115 -4.19 -0.85 12.60
CA SER A 115 -4.76 -1.13 13.92
C SER A 115 -5.99 -0.29 14.30
N GLU A 116 -6.18 0.88 13.69
CA GLU A 116 -7.15 1.88 14.17
C GLU A 116 -8.61 1.60 13.79
N ILE A 117 -8.87 1.00 12.62
CA ILE A 117 -10.25 0.90 12.08
C ILE A 117 -10.85 -0.50 12.26
N SER A 118 -10.10 -1.55 11.99
CA SER A 118 -10.61 -2.91 12.07
C SER A 118 -9.48 -3.92 12.32
N PRO A 119 -9.70 -4.93 13.18
CA PRO A 119 -8.70 -5.94 13.51
C PRO A 119 -8.40 -6.91 12.35
N THR A 120 -9.04 -6.74 11.20
CA THR A 120 -8.85 -7.54 9.98
C THR A 120 -8.37 -6.71 8.79
N LEU A 121 -8.10 -5.42 8.98
CA LEU A 121 -7.82 -4.50 7.89
C LEU A 121 -6.38 -4.66 7.39
N ARG A 122 -6.24 -5.08 6.14
CA ARG A 122 -4.96 -5.22 5.42
C ARG A 122 -4.89 -4.21 4.30
N ILE A 123 -4.07 -3.19 4.47
CA ILE A 123 -3.86 -2.12 3.47
C ILE A 123 -2.39 -2.03 3.03
N ASP A 124 -1.49 -2.67 3.77
CA ASP A 124 -0.08 -2.77 3.44
C ASP A 124 0.20 -4.08 2.68
N VAL A 125 0.99 -3.96 1.62
CA VAL A 125 1.28 -5.07 0.70
C VAL A 125 2.76 -5.18 0.38
N VAL A 126 3.19 -6.42 0.14
CA VAL A 126 4.48 -6.72 -0.50
C VAL A 126 4.19 -7.58 -1.73
N PHE A 127 4.37 -6.99 -2.90
CA PHE A 127 4.25 -7.66 -4.19
C PHE A 127 5.62 -7.97 -4.77
N THR A 128 5.75 -9.13 -5.40
CA THR A 128 6.99 -9.56 -6.05
C THR A 128 6.78 -9.87 -7.53
N ASP A 129 7.81 -9.60 -8.32
CA ASP A 129 7.93 -10.15 -9.67
C ASP A 129 7.92 -11.70 -9.65
N LYS A 130 7.56 -12.35 -10.76
CA LYS A 130 7.52 -13.81 -10.87
C LYS A 130 8.88 -14.49 -10.69
N ASN A 131 9.96 -13.76 -10.94
CA ASN A 131 11.35 -14.20 -10.75
C ASN A 131 11.80 -14.12 -9.28
N ILE A 132 10.98 -13.55 -8.40
CA ILE A 132 11.23 -13.47 -6.96
C ILE A 132 10.17 -14.29 -6.23
N GLN A 133 10.61 -15.34 -5.56
CA GLN A 133 9.75 -16.26 -4.81
C GLN A 133 9.61 -15.81 -3.36
N PRO A 134 8.40 -15.49 -2.88
CA PRO A 134 8.14 -15.37 -1.44
C PRO A 134 8.35 -16.72 -0.74
N LEU A 135 9.12 -16.72 0.35
CA LEU A 135 9.42 -17.89 1.17
C LEU A 135 8.61 -17.90 2.46
N GLN A 136 8.46 -16.74 3.10
CA GLN A 136 7.75 -16.53 4.36
C GLN A 136 7.05 -15.17 4.33
N TYR A 137 5.94 -15.05 5.07
CA TYR A 137 5.24 -13.80 5.34
C TYR A 137 4.92 -13.71 6.82
N TYR A 138 5.11 -12.54 7.43
CA TYR A 138 4.80 -12.29 8.83
C TYR A 138 4.56 -10.80 9.10
N SER A 139 3.48 -10.47 9.79
CA SER A 139 3.16 -9.12 10.28
C SER A 139 2.99 -9.15 11.80
N PRO A 140 4.05 -8.90 12.59
CA PRO A 140 3.94 -8.85 14.04
C PRO A 140 3.05 -7.68 14.47
N ARG A 141 2.20 -7.89 15.49
CA ARG A 141 1.48 -6.81 16.17
C ARG A 141 2.44 -6.00 17.04
N PHE A 142 3.21 -5.14 16.39
CA PHE A 142 4.19 -4.28 17.03
C PHE A 142 3.63 -2.86 17.19
N LEU A 143 3.43 -2.42 18.43
CA LEU A 143 2.73 -1.17 18.78
C LEU A 143 3.63 0.07 18.74
N ALA A 144 4.51 0.17 17.74
CA ALA A 144 5.34 1.37 17.52
C ALA A 144 4.71 2.33 16.50
N SER A 145 3.68 1.89 15.78
CA SER A 145 2.89 2.65 14.82
C SER A 145 1.46 2.09 14.82
N ASP A 146 0.54 2.89 14.33
CA ASP A 146 -0.80 2.47 13.92
C ASP A 146 -0.79 1.41 12.79
N HIS A 147 0.31 1.30 12.05
CA HIS A 147 0.58 0.22 11.09
C HIS A 147 1.50 -0.87 11.68
N TYR A 148 1.12 -2.13 11.44
CA TYR A 148 1.97 -3.28 11.73
C TYR A 148 2.96 -3.51 10.58
N PRO A 149 4.24 -3.80 10.87
CA PRO A 149 5.24 -4.02 9.83
C PRO A 149 4.96 -5.30 9.05
N VAL A 150 5.04 -5.24 7.71
CA VAL A 150 4.94 -6.42 6.86
C VAL A 150 6.33 -6.95 6.52
N ILE A 151 6.65 -8.16 6.97
CA ILE A 151 7.95 -8.81 6.82
C ILE A 151 7.82 -9.99 5.87
N VAL A 152 8.68 -10.04 4.85
CA VAL A 152 8.67 -11.10 3.83
C VAL A 152 10.08 -11.56 3.53
N ASP A 153 10.34 -12.85 3.69
CA ASP A 153 11.55 -13.48 3.19
C ASP A 153 11.37 -13.85 1.73
N VAL A 154 12.36 -13.53 0.90
CA VAL A 154 12.30 -13.77 -0.55
C VAL A 154 13.53 -14.51 -1.07
N LYS A 155 13.33 -15.34 -2.08
CA LYS A 155 14.38 -15.95 -2.89
C LYS A 155 14.32 -15.39 -4.31
N ILE A 156 15.41 -14.74 -4.72
CA ILE A 156 15.60 -14.36 -6.12
C ILE A 156 16.01 -15.61 -6.88
N LYS A 157 15.20 -16.02 -7.86
CA LYS A 157 15.53 -17.14 -8.74
C LYS A 157 16.70 -16.68 -9.62
N LYS A 158 17.79 -17.44 -9.61
CA LYS A 158 18.83 -17.27 -10.64
C LYS A 158 18.25 -17.83 -11.94
N GLU A 159 18.44 -17.11 -13.04
CA GLU A 159 18.51 -17.75 -14.35
C GLU A 159 19.76 -18.64 -14.41
#